data_AF-A0A0W0ZH78-F1
#
_entry.id   AF-A0A0W0ZH78-F1
#
_cell.length_a   1.000
_cell.length_b   1.000
_cell.length_c   1.000
_cell.angle_alpha   90.00
_cell.angle_beta   90.00
_cell.angle_gamma   90.00
#
_symmetry.space_group_name_H-M   'P 1'
#
loop_
_entity.id
_entity.type
_entity.pdbx_description
1 polymer ?
#
loop_
_entity_poly.entity_id
_entity_poly.type
_entity_poly.pdbx_seq_one_letter_code
_entity_poly.pdbx_strand_id
1 'polypeptide(L)'
;MGGKTSFHSGFLTTPFAQYQGDKSPELSKDDLDWLIGKLYHFVMNTPKASDLLQSNFSYWLTYALQSAVSLYDEGAVQQICSLFYQLNSAENPDILISIFAQSLGGKFAGQTVAYAWMDSLFSATYDPRNTSAVVAIHYIFSQLLEQKGDALSNVVTKNMEEGSEKGKNAILVLTRALANATTPTTQSTAELLAKLLMGFVKKSPAILGTSLTQEIRHGSFQGKSGVYVLAGAINNAVDNNAKLIQLISDILIDLNKICSQDLIDALCKIHDQGPYKGKHVLHIILISLVSAAYSRRSSEAVKTLTHLVHHLWKKDTSEKVNLALMDTIHDGEHVNLNGIMMLVRAMVAAIDHQIPIAQISDFLVDLIQTGPKGLGDAFMHCAPESTIGDYTHSPLVLLISALQNTQDVVSKTNVHDVIIKLAGSKSAIEMLFSLSGDEKLFFIGELKKVHSLTDKQVTWLTETDSKTLKASSASLDSRFFLGKNSRCKGPHFFATFPPIPKADEQKNSYSKEDSYQRHDDREVSFGCCSL
;
A
#
# COMPACT_ATOMS: atom_id res chain seq x y z
N MET A 1 29.17 22.92 44.00
CA MET A 1 30.20 22.36 43.10
C MET A 1 29.84 22.79 41.69
N GLY A 2 30.62 23.69 41.09
CA GLY A 2 30.33 24.21 39.76
C GLY A 2 30.84 23.24 38.70
N GLY A 3 29.95 22.41 38.15
CA GLY A 3 30.26 21.64 36.94
C GLY A 3 30.53 22.62 35.79
N LYS A 4 31.61 22.37 35.04
CA LYS A 4 31.86 23.08 33.78
C LYS A 4 30.70 22.75 32.84
N THR A 5 29.86 23.73 32.54
CA THR A 5 28.76 23.56 31.58
C THR A 5 29.33 23.37 30.17
N SER A 6 28.81 22.41 29.41
CA SER A 6 29.19 22.18 28.00
C SER A 6 28.82 23.33 27.05
N PHE A 7 28.14 24.37 27.55
CA PHE A 7 27.64 25.50 26.77
C PHE A 7 28.45 26.78 27.03
N HIS A 8 28.84 27.46 25.94
CA HIS A 8 29.46 28.77 26.02
C HIS A 8 28.42 29.86 26.31
N SER A 9 28.88 30.99 26.87
CA SER A 9 28.01 32.15 27.15
C SER A 9 27.29 32.63 25.89
N GLY A 10 26.01 32.97 26.03
CA GLY A 10 25.22 33.50 24.92
C GLY A 10 24.76 32.44 23.91
N PHE A 11 24.78 31.14 24.23
CA PHE A 11 24.36 30.07 23.31
C PHE A 11 22.92 30.22 22.77
N LEU A 12 22.02 30.87 23.53
CA LEU A 12 20.66 31.17 23.10
C LEU A 12 20.58 32.40 22.17
N THR A 13 21.41 33.42 22.36
CA THR A 13 21.25 34.73 21.71
C THR A 13 22.29 35.02 20.63
N THR A 14 23.42 34.33 20.64
CA THR A 14 24.47 34.49 19.63
C THR A 14 24.04 33.78 18.36
N PRO A 15 24.00 34.44 17.18
CA PRO A 15 23.61 33.79 15.94
C PRO A 15 24.34 32.46 15.73
N PHE A 16 23.62 31.41 15.32
CA PHE A 16 24.17 30.05 15.26
C PHE A 16 25.46 29.92 14.44
N ALA A 17 25.62 30.72 13.38
CA ALA A 17 26.84 30.78 12.57
C ALA A 17 28.05 31.35 13.34
N GLN A 18 27.81 32.26 14.28
CA GLN A 18 28.82 32.96 15.07
C GLN A 18 29.11 32.29 16.42
N TYR A 19 28.27 31.35 16.85
CA TYR A 19 28.46 30.59 18.08
C TYR A 19 29.73 29.75 18.02
N GLN A 20 30.67 30.04 18.94
CA GLN A 20 32.01 29.45 19.01
C GLN A 20 32.07 28.15 19.85
N GLY A 21 31.01 27.84 20.60
CA GLY A 21 30.94 26.61 21.38
C GLY A 21 30.58 25.40 20.52
N ASP A 22 30.68 24.21 21.11
CA ASP A 22 30.20 22.99 20.47
C ASP A 22 28.69 23.11 20.20
N LYS A 23 28.31 22.84 18.95
CA LYS A 23 26.94 22.93 18.44
C LYS A 23 26.16 21.65 18.71
N SER A 24 26.83 20.55 19.05
CA SER A 24 26.19 19.28 19.41
C SER A 24 26.98 18.58 20.51
N PRO A 25 27.13 19.21 21.70
CA PRO A 25 27.88 18.61 22.79
C PRO A 25 27.15 17.38 23.33
N GLU A 26 27.89 16.32 23.62
CA GLU A 26 27.33 15.16 24.32
C GLU A 26 26.84 15.62 25.71
N LEU A 27 25.56 15.38 26.01
CA LEU A 27 24.93 15.85 27.24
C LEU A 27 24.87 14.72 28.25
N SER A 28 25.38 14.98 29.45
CA SER A 28 24.99 14.21 30.63
C SER A 28 23.56 14.58 31.05
N LYS A 29 22.96 13.78 31.95
CA LYS A 29 21.65 14.10 32.54
C LYS A 29 21.65 15.47 33.23
N ASP A 30 22.70 15.79 33.99
CA ASP A 30 22.83 17.08 34.68
C ASP A 30 22.95 18.25 33.69
N ASP A 31 23.67 18.06 32.56
CA ASP A 31 23.76 19.07 31.50
C ASP A 31 22.41 19.30 30.81
N LEU A 32 21.63 18.23 30.60
CA LEU A 32 20.29 18.29 30.03
C LEU A 32 19.34 19.03 30.95
N ASP A 33 19.29 18.69 32.24
CA ASP A 33 18.46 19.38 33.24
C ASP A 33 18.83 20.86 33.33
N TRP A 34 20.13 21.18 33.30
CA TRP A 34 20.60 22.56 33.26
C TRP A 34 20.14 23.29 31.99
N LEU A 35 20.26 22.67 30.82
CA LEU A 35 19.83 23.23 29.54
C LEU A 35 18.32 23.53 29.56
N ILE A 36 17.51 22.59 30.01
CA ILE A 36 16.05 22.75 30.15
C ILE A 36 15.73 23.91 31.09
N GLY A 37 16.41 24.00 32.24
CA GLY A 37 16.27 25.13 33.16
C GLY A 37 16.60 26.48 32.52
N LYS A 38 17.63 26.54 31.66
CA LYS A 38 17.96 27.76 30.91
C LYS A 38 16.93 28.11 29.84
N LEU A 39 16.38 27.12 29.14
CA LEU A 39 15.31 27.32 28.17
C LEU A 39 14.06 27.87 28.86
N TYR A 40 13.68 27.32 30.02
CA TYR A 40 12.56 27.80 30.82
C TYR A 40 12.76 29.24 31.28
N HIS A 41 13.93 29.55 31.84
CA HIS A 41 14.26 30.91 32.24
C HIS A 41 14.24 31.87 31.05
N PHE A 42 14.66 31.44 29.86
CA PHE A 42 14.62 32.27 28.66
C PHE A 42 13.19 32.59 28.25
N VAL A 43 12.29 31.60 28.22
CA VAL A 43 10.86 31.82 27.91
C VAL A 43 10.22 32.79 28.92
N MET A 44 10.47 32.60 30.21
CA MET A 44 9.88 33.44 31.28
C MET A 44 10.36 34.90 31.26
N ASN A 45 11.59 35.15 30.80
CA ASN A 45 12.18 36.48 30.82
C ASN A 45 12.23 37.15 29.43
N THR A 46 11.67 36.51 28.40
CA THR A 46 11.61 37.05 27.05
C THR A 46 10.19 37.56 26.77
N PRO A 47 9.94 38.88 26.84
CA PRO A 47 8.59 39.43 26.81
C PRO A 47 7.96 39.46 25.41
N LYS A 48 8.75 39.25 24.34
CA LYS A 48 8.28 39.33 22.94
C LYS A 48 8.55 38.06 22.17
N ALA A 49 7.53 37.58 21.44
CA ALA A 49 7.63 36.43 20.56
C ALA A 49 8.73 36.55 19.49
N SER A 50 9.00 37.78 18.99
CA SER A 50 10.07 38.04 18.01
C SER A 50 11.44 37.62 18.51
N ASP A 51 11.71 37.83 19.79
CA ASP A 51 13.03 37.62 20.37
C ASP A 51 13.31 36.13 20.52
N LEU A 52 12.29 35.32 20.81
CA LEU A 52 12.36 33.86 20.75
C LEU A 52 12.69 33.38 19.33
N LEU A 53 11.98 33.91 18.33
CA LEU A 53 12.15 33.49 16.93
C LEU A 53 13.50 33.91 16.32
N GLN A 54 14.10 35.02 16.78
CA GLN A 54 15.41 35.47 16.32
C GLN A 54 16.59 34.80 17.07
N SER A 55 16.29 34.09 18.15
CA SER A 55 17.26 33.38 18.98
C SER A 55 17.52 31.94 18.48
N ASN A 56 18.48 31.25 19.08
CA ASN A 56 18.71 29.81 18.89
C ASN A 56 17.80 28.93 19.77
N PHE A 57 16.76 29.49 20.38
CA PHE A 57 15.86 28.76 21.29
C PHE A 57 15.33 27.48 20.65
N SER A 58 14.80 27.55 19.43
CA SER A 58 14.21 26.40 18.73
C SER A 58 15.23 25.29 18.45
N TYR A 59 16.48 25.66 18.16
CA TYR A 59 17.57 24.69 18.00
C TYR A 59 17.84 23.95 19.30
N TRP A 60 18.08 24.69 20.39
CA TRP A 60 18.45 24.09 21.67
C TRP A 60 17.30 23.34 22.33
N LEU A 61 16.05 23.76 22.13
CA LEU A 61 14.87 23.03 22.55
C LEU A 61 14.75 21.69 21.81
N THR A 62 14.98 21.69 20.50
CA THR A 62 15.00 20.47 19.68
C THR A 62 16.15 19.55 20.07
N TYR A 63 17.34 20.11 20.32
CA TYR A 63 18.50 19.38 20.79
C TYR A 63 18.28 18.73 22.16
N ALA A 64 17.67 19.46 23.09
CA ALA A 64 17.29 18.96 24.40
C ALA A 64 16.30 17.80 24.27
N LEU A 65 15.28 17.90 23.40
CA LEU A 65 14.31 16.83 23.19
C LEU A 65 14.98 15.56 22.64
N GLN A 66 15.79 15.70 21.60
CA GLN A 66 16.52 14.56 21.02
C GLN A 66 17.42 13.88 22.07
N SER A 67 18.10 14.68 22.89
CA SER A 67 18.97 14.17 23.96
C SER A 67 18.17 13.46 25.05
N ALA A 68 17.03 14.02 25.46
CA ALA A 68 16.13 13.41 26.44
C ALA A 68 15.62 12.04 25.99
N VAL A 69 15.20 11.92 24.72
CA VAL A 69 14.78 10.64 24.12
C VAL A 69 15.92 9.64 24.06
N SER A 70 17.13 10.10 23.72
CA SER A 70 18.32 9.24 23.64
C SER A 70 18.79 8.74 25.01
N LEU A 71 18.57 9.54 26.07
CA LEU A 71 18.89 9.21 27.46
C LEU A 71 17.76 8.45 28.18
N TYR A 72 16.61 8.23 27.52
CA TYR A 72 15.39 7.67 28.13
C TYR A 72 14.89 8.47 29.34
N ASP A 73 15.09 9.79 29.33
CA ASP A 73 14.71 10.67 30.43
C ASP A 73 13.29 11.22 30.23
N GLU A 74 12.32 10.46 30.74
CA GLU A 74 10.90 10.86 30.69
C GLU A 74 10.64 12.21 31.37
N GLY A 75 11.31 12.50 32.49
CA GLY A 75 11.13 13.75 33.22
C GLY A 75 11.55 14.96 32.40
N ALA A 76 12.70 14.84 31.73
CA ALA A 76 13.18 15.86 30.80
C ALA A 76 12.22 16.07 29.62
N VAL A 77 11.70 14.99 29.02
CA VAL A 77 10.72 15.11 27.93
C VAL A 77 9.46 15.83 28.41
N GLN A 78 8.92 15.47 29.57
CA GLN A 78 7.74 16.13 30.13
C GLN A 78 7.99 17.63 30.40
N GLN A 79 9.15 17.99 30.94
CA GLN A 79 9.52 19.40 31.17
C GLN A 79 9.63 20.18 29.85
N ILE A 80 10.27 19.60 28.83
CA ILE A 80 10.36 20.21 27.49
C ILE A 80 8.97 20.38 26.89
N CYS A 81 8.12 19.36 26.98
CA CYS A 81 6.73 19.45 26.52
C CYS A 81 5.92 20.48 27.32
N SER A 82 6.24 20.69 28.60
CA SER A 82 5.57 21.70 29.44
C SER A 82 5.81 23.14 28.95
N LEU A 83 7.02 23.42 28.43
CA LEU A 83 7.36 24.71 27.82
C LEU A 83 6.45 25.04 26.64
N PHE A 84 6.01 24.03 25.88
CA PHE A 84 5.09 24.24 24.77
C PHE A 84 3.73 24.77 25.22
N TYR A 85 3.18 24.30 26.35
CA TYR A 85 1.94 24.89 26.86
C TYR A 85 2.10 26.34 27.27
N GLN A 86 3.24 26.68 27.85
CA GLN A 86 3.52 28.05 28.27
C GLN A 86 3.65 28.99 27.08
N LEU A 87 4.30 28.52 26.01
CA LEU A 87 4.39 29.24 24.74
C LEU A 87 3.06 29.30 24.00
N ASN A 88 2.16 28.34 24.23
CA ASN A 88 0.81 28.32 23.67
C ASN A 88 -0.15 29.28 24.42
N SER A 89 0.26 30.54 24.60
CA SER A 89 -0.55 31.55 25.27
C SER A 89 -1.51 32.23 24.29
N ALA A 90 -2.65 32.71 24.80
CA ALA A 90 -3.65 33.44 24.01
C ALA A 90 -3.10 34.76 23.40
N GLU A 91 -2.00 35.29 23.95
CA GLU A 91 -1.38 36.54 23.50
C GLU A 91 -0.57 36.37 22.21
N ASN A 92 -0.06 35.17 21.93
CA ASN A 92 0.72 34.89 20.72
C ASN A 92 0.34 33.54 20.11
N PRO A 93 -0.89 33.41 19.60
CA PRO A 93 -1.45 32.10 19.27
C PRO A 93 -0.69 31.39 18.14
N ASP A 94 0.09 32.09 17.31
CA ASP A 94 0.82 31.50 16.16
C ASP A 94 2.32 31.30 16.39
N ILE A 95 2.83 31.61 17.59
CA ILE A 95 4.27 31.48 17.87
C ILE A 95 4.76 30.03 17.69
N LEU A 96 3.96 29.05 18.09
CA LEU A 96 4.31 27.64 17.97
C LEU A 96 4.37 27.18 16.52
N ILE A 97 3.45 27.64 15.67
CA ILE A 97 3.52 27.37 14.22
C ILE A 97 4.78 27.96 13.62
N SER A 98 5.12 29.19 14.02
CA SER A 98 6.33 29.86 13.57
C SER A 98 7.58 29.10 14.00
N ILE A 99 7.66 28.66 15.26
CA ILE A 99 8.74 27.81 15.79
C ILE A 99 8.86 26.52 14.98
N PHE A 100 7.76 25.78 14.79
CA PHE A 100 7.77 24.51 14.07
C PHE A 100 8.19 24.65 12.61
N ALA A 101 7.94 25.81 11.99
CA ALA A 101 8.36 26.12 10.63
C ALA A 101 9.84 26.54 10.50
N GLN A 102 10.52 26.87 11.59
CA GLN A 102 11.91 27.34 11.53
C GLN A 102 12.84 26.26 11.01
N SER A 103 13.72 26.66 10.09
CA SER A 103 14.84 25.83 9.65
C SER A 103 15.94 25.82 10.73
N LEU A 104 16.54 24.66 10.91
CA LEU A 104 17.58 24.42 11.91
C LEU A 104 18.95 24.39 11.27
N GLY A 105 19.97 24.81 12.03
CA GLY A 105 21.38 24.65 11.69
C GLY A 105 21.99 23.41 12.36
N GLY A 106 23.32 23.33 12.37
CA GLY A 106 24.07 22.38 13.20
C GLY A 106 23.80 20.93 12.84
N LYS A 107 23.56 20.08 13.84
CA LYS A 107 23.25 18.65 13.64
C LYS A 107 21.96 18.43 12.84
N PHE A 108 21.06 19.40 12.83
CA PHE A 108 19.77 19.36 12.14
C PHE A 108 19.77 20.19 10.84
N ALA A 109 20.94 20.51 10.29
CA ALA A 109 21.03 21.34 9.09
C ALA A 109 20.14 20.80 7.96
N GLY A 110 19.34 21.70 7.36
CA GLY A 110 18.38 21.37 6.31
C GLY A 110 17.03 20.84 6.82
N GLN A 111 16.84 20.69 8.12
CA GLN A 111 15.58 20.24 8.73
C GLN A 111 14.77 21.41 9.30
N THR A 112 13.44 21.24 9.37
CA THR A 112 12.60 22.10 10.21
C THR A 112 12.48 21.53 11.62
N VAL A 113 12.09 22.37 12.59
CA VAL A 113 11.76 21.91 13.95
C VAL A 113 10.70 20.82 13.93
N ALA A 114 9.63 20.98 13.13
CA ALA A 114 8.59 19.95 13.00
C ALA A 114 9.14 18.60 12.53
N TYR A 115 10.05 18.61 11.55
CA TYR A 115 10.70 17.40 11.07
C TYR A 115 11.54 16.74 12.16
N ALA A 116 12.44 17.50 12.80
CA ALA A 116 13.34 16.97 13.84
C ALA A 116 12.58 16.43 15.07
N TRP A 117 11.44 17.03 15.40
CA TRP A 117 10.55 16.55 16.46
C TRP A 117 9.86 15.23 16.08
N MET A 118 9.36 15.11 14.84
CA MET A 118 8.84 13.84 14.36
C MET A 118 9.92 12.76 14.26
N ASP A 119 11.16 13.13 13.93
CA ASP A 119 12.30 12.20 13.90
C ASP A 119 12.71 11.72 15.31
N SER A 120 12.59 12.59 16.31
CA SER A 120 12.73 12.21 17.72
C SER A 120 11.60 11.28 18.17
N LEU A 121 10.35 11.54 17.74
CA LEU A 121 9.22 10.63 17.96
C LEU A 121 9.45 9.28 17.26
N PHE A 122 9.97 9.27 16.03
CA PHE A 122 10.33 8.06 15.31
C PHE A 122 11.40 7.27 16.07
N SER A 123 12.47 7.94 16.50
CA SER A 123 13.54 7.34 17.30
C SER A 123 13.03 6.73 18.61
N ALA A 124 12.06 7.38 19.25
CA ALA A 124 11.40 6.88 20.46
C ALA A 124 10.63 5.57 20.23
N THR A 125 10.19 5.26 19.01
CA THR A 125 9.44 4.02 18.73
C THR A 125 10.28 2.74 18.73
N TYR A 126 11.61 2.84 18.71
CA TYR A 126 12.49 1.66 18.74
C TYR A 126 12.59 0.98 20.10
N ASP A 127 12.21 1.68 21.18
CA ASP A 127 12.36 1.18 22.54
C ASP A 127 11.13 1.48 23.40
N PRO A 128 10.47 0.46 23.98
CA PRO A 128 9.28 0.66 24.81
C PRO A 128 9.48 1.60 26.00
N ARG A 129 10.71 1.78 26.50
CA ARG A 129 11.02 2.74 27.58
C ARG A 129 10.70 4.19 27.20
N ASN A 130 10.69 4.50 25.92
CA ASN A 130 10.37 5.84 25.40
C ASN A 130 8.88 6.04 25.08
N THR A 131 7.99 5.13 25.49
CA THR A 131 6.55 5.26 25.24
C THR A 131 5.98 6.58 25.76
N SER A 132 6.40 7.02 26.95
CA SER A 132 5.99 8.31 27.52
C SER A 132 6.41 9.50 26.67
N ALA A 133 7.60 9.45 26.05
CA ALA A 133 8.05 10.47 25.12
C ALA A 133 7.20 10.51 23.85
N VAL A 134 6.83 9.35 23.30
CA VAL A 134 5.91 9.27 22.15
C VAL A 134 4.55 9.90 22.50
N VAL A 135 4.01 9.58 23.69
CA VAL A 135 2.72 10.14 24.16
C VAL A 135 2.79 11.66 24.30
N ALA A 136 3.86 12.19 24.89
CA ALA A 136 4.02 13.63 25.12
C ALA A 136 4.13 14.40 23.80
N ILE A 137 4.96 13.93 22.87
CA ILE A 137 5.10 14.55 21.54
C ILE A 137 3.78 14.45 20.75
N HIS A 138 3.15 13.27 20.75
CA HIS A 138 1.82 13.07 20.14
C HIS A 138 0.80 14.08 20.65
N TYR A 139 0.77 14.31 21.96
CA TYR A 139 -0.20 15.21 22.57
C TYR A 139 -0.01 16.65 22.09
N ILE A 140 1.24 17.14 22.00
CA ILE A 140 1.55 18.48 21.49
C ILE A 140 1.02 18.66 20.06
N PHE A 141 1.35 17.71 19.17
CA PHE A 141 0.88 17.79 17.79
C PHE A 141 -0.65 17.67 17.69
N SER A 142 -1.28 16.84 18.52
CA SER A 142 -2.74 16.72 18.56
C SER A 142 -3.42 18.01 19.00
N GLN A 143 -2.93 18.65 20.05
CA GLN A 143 -3.43 19.94 20.55
C GLN A 143 -3.28 21.03 19.49
N LEU A 144 -2.08 21.15 18.91
CA LEU A 144 -1.81 22.15 17.89
C LEU A 144 -2.64 21.91 16.64
N LEU A 145 -2.83 20.65 16.25
CA LEU A 145 -3.68 20.31 15.13
C LEU A 145 -5.13 20.71 15.37
N GLU A 146 -5.65 20.50 16.58
CA GLU A 146 -7.02 20.91 16.93
C GLU A 146 -7.18 22.44 16.85
N GLN A 147 -6.18 23.18 17.30
CA GLN A 147 -6.19 24.65 17.37
C GLN A 147 -5.85 25.34 16.04
N LYS A 148 -4.99 24.73 15.21
CA LYS A 148 -4.36 25.39 14.06
C LYS A 148 -4.61 24.71 12.72
N GLY A 149 -5.12 23.47 12.70
CA GLY A 149 -5.55 22.76 11.49
C GLY A 149 -4.54 22.88 10.35
N ASP A 150 -4.99 23.51 9.26
CA ASP A 150 -4.24 23.71 8.02
C ASP A 150 -2.88 24.39 8.20
N ALA A 151 -2.75 25.34 9.14
CA ALA A 151 -1.48 26.02 9.37
C ALA A 151 -0.40 25.05 9.85
N LEU A 152 -0.73 24.13 10.76
CA LEU A 152 0.18 23.07 11.18
C LEU A 152 0.42 22.07 10.04
N SER A 153 -0.64 21.66 9.34
CA SER A 153 -0.55 20.72 8.21
C SER A 153 0.40 21.21 7.12
N ASN A 154 0.38 22.50 6.78
CA ASN A 154 1.33 23.11 5.84
C ASN A 154 2.78 23.02 6.32
N VAL A 155 3.02 23.17 7.62
CA VAL A 155 4.36 23.05 8.21
C VAL A 155 4.86 21.61 8.16
N VAL A 156 4.04 20.64 8.57
CA VAL A 156 4.47 19.23 8.68
C VAL A 156 4.56 18.52 7.32
N THR A 157 3.90 19.05 6.28
CA THR A 157 3.97 18.52 4.90
C THR A 157 5.03 19.19 4.03
N LYS A 158 5.68 20.27 4.51
CA LYS A 158 6.77 20.91 3.79
C LYS A 158 7.94 19.92 3.64
N ASN A 159 8.33 19.64 2.40
CA ASN A 159 9.49 18.82 2.10
C ASN A 159 10.79 19.56 2.43
N MET A 160 11.78 18.84 2.96
CA MET A 160 13.11 19.38 3.17
C MET A 160 13.79 19.60 1.81
N GLU A 161 14.45 20.75 1.64
CA GLU A 161 15.00 21.21 0.37
C GLU A 161 16.45 20.74 0.15
N GLU A 162 17.17 20.48 1.24
CA GLU A 162 18.59 20.14 1.27
C GLU A 162 18.93 19.12 2.39
N GLY A 163 20.20 18.73 2.46
CA GLY A 163 20.69 17.76 3.46
C GLY A 163 20.34 16.29 3.16
N SER A 164 20.65 15.40 4.10
CA SER A 164 20.37 13.96 4.01
C SER A 164 18.87 13.63 3.99
N GLU A 165 18.06 14.57 4.47
CA GLU A 165 16.61 14.45 4.58
C GLU A 165 15.86 15.06 3.40
N LYS A 166 16.58 15.55 2.38
CA LYS A 166 16.00 16.17 1.18
C LYS A 166 14.87 15.33 0.58
N GLY A 167 13.75 15.98 0.31
CA GLY A 167 12.54 15.37 -0.26
C GLY A 167 11.63 14.64 0.74
N LYS A 168 12.02 14.57 2.01
CA LYS A 168 11.18 14.02 3.10
C LYS A 168 10.44 15.14 3.83
N ASN A 169 9.33 14.81 4.48
CA ASN A 169 8.59 15.72 5.36
C ASN A 169 8.22 15.04 6.67
N ALA A 170 7.70 15.79 7.62
CA ALA A 170 7.39 15.30 8.97
C ALA A 170 6.25 14.27 8.97
N ILE A 171 5.31 14.34 8.02
CA ILE A 171 4.26 13.33 7.84
C ILE A 171 4.83 11.98 7.40
N LEU A 172 5.81 11.96 6.49
CA LEU A 172 6.52 10.73 6.13
C LEU A 172 7.26 10.13 7.34
N VAL A 173 7.83 10.97 8.21
CA VAL A 173 8.47 10.48 9.44
C VAL A 173 7.44 9.89 10.41
N LEU A 174 6.26 10.51 10.54
CA LEU A 174 5.14 9.96 11.32
C LEU A 174 4.66 8.61 10.77
N THR A 175 4.53 8.44 9.45
CA THR A 175 4.14 7.14 8.87
C THR A 175 5.21 6.08 9.08
N ARG A 176 6.50 6.46 9.09
CA ARG A 176 7.59 5.54 9.43
C ARG A 176 7.59 5.15 10.91
N ALA A 177 7.31 6.09 11.81
CA ALA A 177 7.13 5.82 13.24
C ALA A 177 5.97 4.88 13.50
N LEU A 178 4.86 5.08 12.80
CA LEU A 178 3.73 4.17 12.81
C LEU A 178 4.16 2.75 12.39
N ALA A 179 4.83 2.62 11.23
CA ALA A 179 5.26 1.33 10.71
C ALA A 179 6.25 0.63 11.64
N ASN A 180 7.14 1.36 12.29
CA ASN A 180 8.11 0.80 13.24
C ASN A 180 7.44 0.33 14.54
N ALA A 181 6.40 1.04 15.01
CA ALA A 181 5.66 0.68 16.22
C ALA A 181 4.72 -0.52 16.05
N THR A 182 4.70 -1.20 14.89
CA THR A 182 3.84 -2.37 14.63
C THR A 182 4.24 -3.66 15.35
N THR A 183 5.28 -3.62 16.20
CA THR A 183 5.70 -4.79 16.98
C THR A 183 4.63 -5.24 18.00
N PRO A 184 4.61 -6.53 18.39
CA PRO A 184 3.65 -7.04 19.38
C PRO A 184 3.65 -6.28 20.71
N THR A 185 4.78 -5.69 21.12
CA THR A 185 4.93 -4.96 22.39
C THR A 185 4.57 -3.48 22.32
N THR A 186 4.37 -2.91 21.12
CA THR A 186 4.18 -1.47 20.91
C THR A 186 2.87 -1.12 20.20
N GLN A 187 1.89 -2.03 20.24
CA GLN A 187 0.61 -1.89 19.54
C GLN A 187 -0.16 -0.60 19.88
N SER A 188 -0.24 -0.25 21.17
CA SER A 188 -0.89 0.97 21.64
C SER A 188 -0.20 2.23 21.11
N THR A 189 1.13 2.21 21.02
CA THR A 189 1.93 3.28 20.42
C THR A 189 1.60 3.43 18.94
N ALA A 190 1.52 2.33 18.18
CA ALA A 190 1.12 2.41 16.77
C ALA A 190 -0.31 2.94 16.59
N GLU A 191 -1.27 2.48 17.40
CA GLU A 191 -2.64 3.01 17.36
C GLU A 191 -2.70 4.51 17.67
N LEU A 192 -1.89 4.98 18.62
CA LEU A 192 -1.78 6.39 18.97
C LEU A 192 -1.26 7.21 17.78
N LEU A 193 -0.19 6.76 17.14
CA LEU A 193 0.37 7.42 15.96
C LEU A 193 -0.60 7.41 14.76
N ALA A 194 -1.36 6.33 14.58
CA ALA A 194 -2.40 6.26 13.55
C ALA A 194 -3.51 7.27 13.81
N LYS A 195 -3.93 7.45 15.07
CA LYS A 195 -4.93 8.46 15.44
C LYS A 195 -4.46 9.88 15.15
N LEU A 196 -3.18 10.20 15.40
CA LEU A 196 -2.61 11.50 15.03
C LEU A 196 -2.64 11.71 13.51
N LEU A 197 -2.18 10.72 12.73
CA LEU A 197 -2.22 10.79 11.28
C LEU A 197 -3.64 10.94 10.73
N MET A 198 -4.60 10.18 11.28
CA MET A 198 -6.01 10.32 10.96
C MET A 198 -6.55 11.71 11.30
N GLY A 199 -6.12 12.29 12.42
CA GLY A 199 -6.43 13.67 12.78
C GLY A 199 -5.97 14.64 11.69
N PHE A 200 -4.71 14.52 11.24
CA PHE A 200 -4.17 15.37 10.18
C PHE A 200 -4.97 15.25 8.89
N VAL A 201 -5.29 14.02 8.49
CA VAL A 201 -6.10 13.74 7.29
C VAL A 201 -7.51 14.35 7.41
N LYS A 202 -8.15 14.27 8.58
CA LYS A 202 -9.49 14.82 8.79
C LYS A 202 -9.51 16.35 8.82
N LYS A 203 -8.49 16.99 9.39
CA LYS A 203 -8.42 18.45 9.50
C LYS A 203 -8.01 19.12 8.19
N SER A 204 -7.07 18.52 7.45
CA SER A 204 -6.46 19.14 6.27
C SER A 204 -6.36 18.16 5.09
N PRO A 205 -7.49 17.61 4.63
CA PRO A 205 -7.53 16.45 3.75
C PRO A 205 -6.78 16.61 2.42
N ALA A 206 -6.88 17.78 1.78
CA ALA A 206 -6.21 18.02 0.49
C ALA A 206 -4.67 18.10 0.63
N ILE A 207 -4.20 18.77 1.69
CA ILE A 207 -2.78 18.93 2.01
C ILE A 207 -2.17 17.55 2.34
N LEU A 208 -2.83 16.78 3.20
CA LEU A 208 -2.36 15.46 3.60
C LEU A 208 -2.50 14.43 2.48
N GLY A 209 -3.57 14.50 1.69
CA GLY A 209 -3.76 13.65 0.51
C GLY A 209 -2.59 13.78 -0.43
N THR A 210 -2.28 15.01 -0.87
CA THR A 210 -1.13 15.29 -1.73
C THR A 210 0.18 14.79 -1.10
N SER A 211 0.42 15.10 0.17
CA SER A 211 1.66 14.70 0.84
C SER A 211 1.83 13.18 0.98
N LEU A 212 0.75 12.42 1.14
CA LEU A 212 0.81 10.97 1.34
C LEU A 212 0.90 10.21 0.01
N THR A 213 0.28 10.72 -1.05
CA THR A 213 0.24 10.08 -2.38
C THR A 213 1.42 10.47 -3.26
N GLN A 214 1.97 11.69 -3.08
CA GLN A 214 3.06 12.18 -3.91
C GLN A 214 4.30 11.28 -3.82
N GLU A 215 4.86 10.98 -5.00
CA GLU A 215 6.12 10.26 -5.12
C GLU A 215 7.30 11.08 -4.60
N ILE A 216 8.09 10.46 -3.74
CA ILE A 216 9.35 10.97 -3.23
C ILE A 216 10.41 10.80 -4.32
N ARG A 217 11.07 11.90 -4.70
CA ARG A 217 12.03 11.94 -5.83
C ARG A 217 13.49 11.76 -5.41
N HIS A 218 13.78 11.79 -4.12
CA HIS A 218 15.15 11.83 -3.59
C HIS A 218 15.30 10.93 -2.36
N GLY A 219 16.54 10.54 -2.07
CA GLY A 219 16.90 9.77 -0.88
C GLY A 219 16.46 8.31 -0.92
N SER A 220 16.52 7.63 0.22
CA SER A 220 16.24 6.18 0.34
C SER A 220 14.81 5.76 0.02
N PHE A 221 13.88 6.72 -0.02
CA PHE A 221 12.48 6.51 -0.39
C PHE A 221 12.17 6.92 -1.83
N GLN A 222 13.18 7.17 -2.65
CA GLN A 222 13.00 7.47 -4.06
C GLN A 222 12.08 6.44 -4.74
N GLY A 223 11.10 6.93 -5.51
CA GLY A 223 10.13 6.10 -6.21
C GLY A 223 8.96 5.61 -5.36
N LYS A 224 8.93 5.91 -4.05
CA LYS A 224 7.89 5.49 -3.09
C LYS A 224 7.05 6.69 -2.63
N SER A 225 5.97 6.42 -1.89
CA SER A 225 5.09 7.44 -1.30
C SER A 225 4.77 7.11 0.17
N GLY A 226 4.04 8.00 0.87
CA GLY A 226 3.53 7.70 2.20
C GLY A 226 2.59 6.49 2.21
N VAL A 227 1.80 6.30 1.15
CA VAL A 227 0.89 5.15 0.97
C VAL A 227 1.66 3.82 0.95
N TYR A 228 2.85 3.77 0.33
CA TYR A 228 3.73 2.60 0.39
C TYR A 228 4.08 2.21 1.83
N VAL A 229 4.41 3.20 2.67
CA VAL A 229 4.77 2.97 4.07
C VAL A 229 3.56 2.49 4.88
N LEU A 230 2.39 3.07 4.63
CA LEU A 230 1.13 2.66 5.27
C LEU A 230 0.75 1.21 4.92
N ALA A 231 0.94 0.78 3.67
CA ALA A 231 0.70 -0.61 3.28
C ALA A 231 1.69 -1.57 3.96
N GLY A 232 2.97 -1.16 4.10
CA GLY A 232 3.94 -1.91 4.92
C GLY A 232 3.52 -2.03 6.39
N ALA A 233 2.97 -0.96 6.97
CA ALA A 233 2.45 -0.97 8.35
C ALA A 233 1.25 -1.92 8.50
N ILE A 234 0.34 -1.96 7.52
CA ILE A 234 -0.75 -2.96 7.47
C ILE A 234 -0.16 -4.37 7.47
N ASN A 235 0.81 -4.64 6.60
CA ASN A 235 1.44 -5.96 6.46
C ASN A 235 2.09 -6.43 7.76
N ASN A 236 2.74 -5.52 8.50
CA ASN A 236 3.37 -5.87 9.78
C ASN A 236 2.35 -6.06 10.92
N ALA A 237 1.17 -5.42 10.83
CA ALA A 237 0.14 -5.47 11.87
C ALA A 237 -0.81 -6.67 11.77
N VAL A 238 -0.79 -7.39 10.64
CA VAL A 238 -1.79 -8.39 10.23
C VAL A 238 -2.10 -9.47 11.27
N ASP A 239 -1.07 -9.95 11.97
CA ASP A 239 -1.22 -11.07 12.90
C ASP A 239 -1.70 -10.65 14.28
N ASN A 240 -1.48 -9.38 14.66
CA ASN A 240 -1.48 -9.00 16.07
C ASN A 240 -2.28 -7.72 16.38
N ASN A 241 -2.63 -6.90 15.38
CA ASN A 241 -3.27 -5.60 15.64
C ASN A 241 -4.33 -5.22 14.58
N ALA A 242 -5.50 -5.86 14.68
CA ALA A 242 -6.66 -5.56 13.82
C ALA A 242 -7.15 -4.11 13.96
N LYS A 243 -7.00 -3.50 15.15
CA LYS A 243 -7.45 -2.11 15.37
C LYS A 243 -6.61 -1.12 14.57
N LEU A 244 -5.31 -1.33 14.50
CA LEU A 244 -4.41 -0.54 13.68
C LEU A 244 -4.73 -0.68 12.18
N ILE A 245 -4.98 -1.91 11.71
CA ILE A 245 -5.38 -2.16 10.32
C ILE A 245 -6.67 -1.39 9.99
N GLN A 246 -7.64 -1.36 10.90
CA GLN A 246 -8.85 -0.55 10.74
C GLN A 246 -8.53 0.94 10.64
N LEU A 247 -7.69 1.48 11.53
CA LEU A 247 -7.33 2.90 11.51
C LEU A 247 -6.62 3.29 10.20
N ILE A 248 -5.68 2.48 9.71
CA ILE A 248 -4.98 2.76 8.45
C ILE A 248 -5.93 2.62 7.27
N SER A 249 -6.82 1.63 7.28
CA SER A 249 -7.84 1.45 6.23
C SER A 249 -8.80 2.63 6.18
N ASP A 250 -9.24 3.14 7.32
CA ASP A 250 -10.08 4.34 7.42
C ASP A 250 -9.36 5.57 6.86
N ILE A 251 -8.06 5.72 7.14
CA ILE A 251 -7.23 6.79 6.56
C ILE A 251 -7.22 6.69 5.02
N LEU A 252 -6.96 5.50 4.47
CA LEU A 252 -6.91 5.31 3.02
C LEU A 252 -8.28 5.54 2.36
N ILE A 253 -9.37 5.12 3.01
CA ILE A 253 -10.75 5.38 2.54
C ILE A 253 -11.06 6.88 2.59
N ASP A 254 -10.67 7.59 3.65
CA ASP A 254 -10.87 9.03 3.75
C ASP A 254 -10.07 9.76 2.67
N LEU A 255 -8.80 9.40 2.45
CA LEU A 255 -8.00 9.92 1.34
C LEU A 255 -8.67 9.68 -0.02
N ASN A 256 -9.24 8.49 -0.24
CA ASN A 256 -9.91 8.14 -1.49
C ASN A 256 -11.12 9.05 -1.78
N LYS A 257 -11.83 9.53 -0.76
CA LYS A 257 -12.96 10.46 -0.93
C LYS A 257 -12.53 11.84 -1.41
N ILE A 258 -11.27 12.23 -1.16
CA ILE A 258 -10.75 13.57 -1.42
C ILE A 258 -9.84 13.60 -2.66
N CYS A 259 -8.93 12.64 -2.78
CA CYS A 259 -7.90 12.57 -3.81
C CYS A 259 -7.84 11.17 -4.45
N SER A 260 -9.02 10.66 -4.86
CA SER A 260 -9.17 9.30 -5.44
C SER A 260 -8.10 8.98 -6.47
N GLN A 261 -7.95 9.82 -7.51
CA GLN A 261 -7.01 9.53 -8.60
C GLN A 261 -5.55 9.45 -8.12
N ASP A 262 -5.11 10.39 -7.29
CA ASP A 262 -3.73 10.39 -6.76
C ASP A 262 -3.48 9.17 -5.87
N LEU A 263 -4.47 8.76 -5.09
CA LEU A 263 -4.39 7.56 -4.27
C LEU A 263 -4.33 6.30 -5.12
N ILE A 264 -5.20 6.16 -6.13
CA ILE A 264 -5.20 5.02 -7.04
C ILE A 264 -3.86 4.95 -7.80
N ASP A 265 -3.33 6.09 -8.24
CA ASP A 265 -2.02 6.17 -8.89
C ASP A 265 -0.89 5.71 -7.97
N ALA A 266 -0.90 6.15 -6.71
CA ALA A 266 0.06 5.69 -5.71
C ALA A 266 -0.10 4.20 -5.39
N LEU A 267 -1.33 3.69 -5.33
CA LEU A 267 -1.62 2.29 -5.03
C LEU A 267 -1.21 1.34 -6.16
N CYS A 268 -1.42 1.77 -7.40
CA CYS A 268 -1.17 1.00 -8.61
C CYS A 268 0.20 1.32 -9.23
N LYS A 269 1.09 1.97 -8.50
CA LYS A 269 2.47 2.16 -8.94
C LYS A 269 3.31 0.89 -8.68
N ILE A 270 4.05 0.43 -9.68
CA ILE A 270 5.04 -0.65 -9.53
C ILE A 270 6.32 -0.07 -8.94
N HIS A 271 6.92 -0.79 -7.98
CA HIS A 271 8.18 -0.39 -7.38
C HIS A 271 9.37 -1.21 -7.89
N ASP A 272 10.41 -0.52 -8.36
CA ASP A 272 11.61 -1.17 -8.93
C ASP A 272 12.62 -1.60 -7.87
N GLN A 273 12.46 -1.14 -6.62
CA GLN A 273 13.43 -1.34 -5.54
C GLN A 273 12.76 -1.51 -4.17
N GLY A 274 13.46 -2.19 -3.26
CA GLY A 274 13.04 -2.42 -1.88
C GLY A 274 12.36 -3.78 -1.68
N PRO A 275 11.82 -4.04 -0.46
CA PRO A 275 11.26 -5.36 -0.10
C PRO A 275 10.07 -5.77 -0.97
N TYR A 276 9.35 -4.80 -1.55
CA TYR A 276 8.19 -5.05 -2.41
C TYR A 276 8.48 -4.79 -3.89
N LYS A 277 9.73 -5.05 -4.33
CA LYS A 277 10.11 -4.97 -5.74
C LYS A 277 9.14 -5.76 -6.64
N GLY A 278 8.81 -5.17 -7.79
CA GLY A 278 7.93 -5.72 -8.81
C GLY A 278 6.44 -5.64 -8.49
N LYS A 279 6.05 -5.14 -7.30
CA LYS A 279 4.67 -5.13 -6.84
C LYS A 279 4.06 -3.73 -6.90
N HIS A 280 2.75 -3.69 -7.13
CA HIS A 280 1.91 -2.55 -6.76
C HIS A 280 1.81 -2.45 -5.24
N VAL A 281 1.58 -1.25 -4.69
CA VAL A 281 1.25 -1.10 -3.27
C VAL A 281 -0.04 -1.84 -2.93
N LEU A 282 -1.00 -1.89 -3.86
CA LEU A 282 -2.21 -2.71 -3.74
C LEU A 282 -1.88 -4.19 -3.46
N HIS A 283 -0.84 -4.74 -4.10
CA HIS A 283 -0.43 -6.12 -3.83
C HIS A 283 0.06 -6.34 -2.40
N ILE A 284 0.67 -5.32 -1.76
CA ILE A 284 1.08 -5.43 -0.35
C ILE A 284 -0.15 -5.59 0.55
N ILE A 285 -1.23 -4.84 0.25
CA ILE A 285 -2.52 -4.96 0.96
C ILE A 285 -3.15 -6.33 0.72
N LEU A 286 -3.09 -6.86 -0.51
CA LEU A 286 -3.61 -8.19 -0.84
C LEU A 286 -2.80 -9.32 -0.19
N ILE A 287 -1.47 -9.20 -0.13
CA ILE A 287 -0.61 -10.12 0.62
C ILE A 287 -1.00 -10.11 2.10
N SER A 288 -1.24 -8.92 2.67
CA SER A 288 -1.73 -8.80 4.05
C SER A 288 -3.09 -9.47 4.24
N LEU A 289 -4.00 -9.37 3.27
CA LEU A 289 -5.30 -10.06 3.30
C LEU A 289 -5.12 -11.59 3.30
N VAL A 290 -4.21 -12.11 2.47
CA VAL A 290 -3.87 -13.54 2.45
C VAL A 290 -3.33 -13.96 3.81
N SER A 291 -2.34 -13.25 4.36
CA SER A 291 -1.77 -13.53 5.68
C SER A 291 -2.83 -13.51 6.80
N ALA A 292 -3.73 -12.53 6.78
CA ALA A 292 -4.84 -12.47 7.75
C ALA A 292 -5.75 -13.70 7.65
N ALA A 293 -6.02 -14.18 6.44
CA ALA A 293 -6.89 -15.33 6.21
C ALA A 293 -6.29 -16.66 6.70
N TYR A 294 -4.96 -16.76 6.81
CA TYR A 294 -4.27 -17.90 7.43
C TYR A 294 -4.31 -17.91 8.96
N SER A 295 -4.84 -16.85 9.59
CA SER A 295 -4.95 -16.76 11.04
C SER A 295 -6.42 -16.65 11.45
N ARG A 296 -6.95 -17.71 12.10
CA ARG A 296 -8.33 -17.72 12.61
C ARG A 296 -8.65 -16.53 13.54
N ARG A 297 -7.64 -15.94 14.18
CA ARG A 297 -7.80 -14.78 15.09
C ARG A 297 -7.97 -13.45 14.36
N SER A 298 -7.74 -13.43 13.04
CA SER A 298 -7.69 -12.21 12.22
C SER A 298 -8.94 -11.98 11.37
N SER A 299 -10.10 -12.54 11.76
CA SER A 299 -11.36 -12.38 11.03
C SER A 299 -11.76 -10.91 10.80
N GLU A 300 -11.55 -10.02 11.77
CA GLU A 300 -11.83 -8.60 11.58
C GLU A 300 -10.84 -7.95 10.60
N ALA A 301 -9.56 -8.36 10.62
CA ALA A 301 -8.57 -7.86 9.66
C ALA A 301 -8.93 -8.27 8.22
N VAL A 302 -9.36 -9.52 8.00
CA VAL A 302 -9.86 -9.99 6.70
C VAL A 302 -11.00 -9.09 6.21
N LYS A 303 -12.03 -8.90 7.04
CA LYS A 303 -13.17 -8.04 6.74
C LYS A 303 -12.76 -6.59 6.42
N THR A 304 -11.91 -5.99 7.23
CA THR A 304 -11.42 -4.62 7.03
C THR A 304 -10.65 -4.49 5.72
N LEU A 305 -9.73 -5.41 5.43
CA LEU A 305 -8.89 -5.37 4.23
C LEU A 305 -9.71 -5.64 2.96
N THR A 306 -10.65 -6.58 2.99
CA THR A 306 -11.58 -6.80 1.88
C THR A 306 -12.45 -5.57 1.64
N HIS A 307 -12.98 -4.95 2.70
CA HIS A 307 -13.75 -3.71 2.57
C HIS A 307 -12.92 -2.58 1.95
N LEU A 308 -11.66 -2.41 2.38
CA LEU A 308 -10.74 -1.41 1.81
C LEU A 308 -10.53 -1.64 0.32
N VAL A 309 -10.15 -2.85 -0.09
CA VAL A 309 -9.87 -3.17 -1.50
C VAL A 309 -11.13 -2.99 -2.35
N HIS A 310 -12.28 -3.47 -1.89
CA HIS A 310 -13.55 -3.30 -2.59
C HIS A 310 -13.91 -1.80 -2.71
N HIS A 311 -13.74 -1.01 -1.64
CA HIS A 311 -13.98 0.42 -1.68
C HIS A 311 -13.12 1.14 -2.72
N LEU A 312 -11.82 0.84 -2.74
CA LEU A 312 -10.87 1.44 -3.69
C LEU A 312 -11.22 1.07 -5.13
N TRP A 313 -11.49 -0.21 -5.38
CA TRP A 313 -11.92 -0.69 -6.69
C TRP A 313 -13.18 0.00 -7.20
N LYS A 314 -14.23 0.10 -6.35
CA LYS A 314 -15.52 0.70 -6.73
C LYS A 314 -15.42 2.20 -7.04
N LYS A 315 -14.37 2.86 -6.57
CA LYS A 315 -14.12 4.29 -6.75
C LYS A 315 -13.07 4.60 -7.81
N ASP A 316 -12.42 3.57 -8.37
CA ASP A 316 -11.48 3.73 -9.46
C ASP A 316 -12.24 3.98 -10.78
N THR A 317 -12.01 5.16 -11.36
CA THR A 317 -12.55 5.55 -12.67
C THR A 317 -11.56 5.32 -13.81
N SER A 318 -10.33 4.89 -13.50
CA SER A 318 -9.21 4.78 -14.43
C SER A 318 -8.86 3.35 -14.83
N GLU A 319 -9.59 2.37 -14.31
CA GLU A 319 -9.36 0.92 -14.48
C GLU A 319 -7.97 0.43 -14.02
N LYS A 320 -7.17 1.28 -13.34
CA LYS A 320 -5.84 0.92 -12.85
C LYS A 320 -5.89 -0.17 -11.79
N VAL A 321 -6.93 -0.19 -10.95
CA VAL A 321 -7.12 -1.26 -9.95
C VAL A 321 -7.44 -2.57 -10.66
N ASN A 322 -8.27 -2.55 -11.72
CA ASN A 322 -8.53 -3.74 -12.52
C ASN A 322 -7.23 -4.27 -13.13
N LEU A 323 -6.44 -3.41 -13.77
CA LEU A 323 -5.14 -3.80 -14.33
C LEU A 323 -4.22 -4.40 -13.26
N ALA A 324 -4.08 -3.73 -12.12
CA ALA A 324 -3.27 -4.25 -11.01
C ALA A 324 -3.77 -5.60 -10.48
N LEU A 325 -5.08 -5.87 -10.51
CA LEU A 325 -5.63 -7.17 -10.10
C LEU A 325 -5.41 -8.29 -11.13
N MET A 326 -5.46 -7.97 -12.42
CA MET A 326 -5.37 -8.95 -13.51
C MET A 326 -3.93 -9.23 -13.93
N ASP A 327 -3.07 -8.20 -13.94
CA ASP A 327 -1.72 -8.28 -14.47
C ASP A 327 -0.82 -9.15 -13.57
N THR A 328 0.07 -9.88 -14.24
CA THR A 328 1.02 -10.76 -13.58
C THR A 328 2.24 -9.96 -13.10
N ILE A 329 2.69 -10.21 -11.88
CA ILE A 329 3.92 -9.67 -11.32
C ILE A 329 5.11 -10.27 -12.08
N HIS A 330 6.00 -9.41 -12.59
CA HIS A 330 7.11 -9.84 -13.44
C HIS A 330 8.47 -9.92 -12.73
N ASP A 331 8.57 -9.46 -11.48
CA ASP A 331 9.83 -9.40 -10.74
C ASP A 331 9.60 -9.52 -9.22
N GLY A 332 10.65 -9.87 -8.48
CA GLY A 332 10.65 -10.02 -7.04
C GLY A 332 10.06 -11.34 -6.54
N GLU A 333 9.85 -11.42 -5.22
CA GLU A 333 9.46 -12.66 -4.52
C GLU A 333 8.14 -13.30 -5.00
N HIS A 334 7.21 -12.49 -5.51
CA HIS A 334 5.88 -12.94 -5.92
C HIS A 334 5.72 -12.93 -7.45
N VAL A 335 6.83 -13.11 -8.18
CA VAL A 335 6.83 -13.22 -9.64
C VAL A 335 5.87 -14.34 -10.08
N ASN A 336 5.20 -14.12 -11.21
CA ASN A 336 4.17 -15.01 -11.75
C ASN A 336 2.90 -15.12 -10.89
N LEU A 337 2.62 -14.19 -9.98
CA LEU A 337 1.32 -14.08 -9.31
C LEU A 337 0.56 -12.84 -9.80
N ASN A 338 -0.76 -12.84 -9.68
CA ASN A 338 -1.62 -11.67 -9.91
C ASN A 338 -2.53 -11.41 -8.69
N GLY A 339 -3.21 -10.27 -8.67
CA GLY A 339 -4.11 -9.91 -7.57
C GLY A 339 -5.31 -10.84 -7.42
N ILE A 340 -5.86 -11.38 -8.51
CA ILE A 340 -6.94 -12.38 -8.48
C ILE A 340 -6.53 -13.64 -7.71
N MET A 341 -5.32 -14.15 -7.96
CA MET A 341 -4.76 -15.27 -7.23
C MET A 341 -4.68 -14.97 -5.74
N MET A 342 -4.22 -13.78 -5.34
CA MET A 342 -4.18 -13.39 -3.93
C MET A 342 -5.58 -13.35 -3.28
N LEU A 343 -6.59 -12.82 -3.98
CA LEU A 343 -7.97 -12.79 -3.48
C LEU A 343 -8.57 -14.19 -3.30
N VAL A 344 -8.40 -15.07 -4.30
CA VAL A 344 -8.90 -16.45 -4.21
C VAL A 344 -8.16 -17.21 -3.12
N ARG A 345 -6.85 -17.02 -2.97
CA ARG A 345 -6.08 -17.63 -1.88
C ARG A 345 -6.54 -17.18 -0.51
N ALA A 346 -6.82 -15.89 -0.34
CA ALA A 346 -7.41 -15.38 0.89
C ALA A 346 -8.79 -16.02 1.16
N MET A 347 -9.62 -16.20 0.13
CA MET A 347 -10.92 -16.87 0.25
C MET A 347 -10.77 -18.33 0.70
N VAL A 348 -9.89 -19.10 0.06
CA VAL A 348 -9.63 -20.51 0.40
C VAL A 348 -9.08 -20.63 1.81
N ALA A 349 -8.06 -19.83 2.16
CA ALA A 349 -7.48 -19.82 3.51
C ALA A 349 -8.53 -19.46 4.57
N ALA A 350 -9.41 -18.49 4.28
CA ALA A 350 -10.49 -18.12 5.18
C ALA A 350 -11.49 -19.27 5.39
N ILE A 351 -11.82 -20.04 4.36
CA ILE A 351 -12.67 -21.25 4.48
C ILE A 351 -11.98 -22.26 5.42
N ASP A 352 -10.71 -22.57 5.19
CA ASP A 352 -9.94 -23.54 5.98
C ASP A 352 -9.88 -23.14 7.46
N HIS A 353 -9.86 -21.84 7.74
CA HIS A 353 -9.79 -21.28 9.09
C HIS A 353 -11.15 -20.86 9.67
N GLN A 354 -12.27 -21.20 9.02
CA GLN A 354 -13.64 -20.90 9.46
C GLN A 354 -13.91 -19.39 9.64
N ILE A 355 -13.31 -18.57 8.78
CA ILE A 355 -13.53 -17.12 8.71
C ILE A 355 -14.64 -16.85 7.67
N PRO A 356 -15.63 -15.98 7.98
CA PRO A 356 -16.68 -15.64 7.02
C PRO A 356 -16.13 -15.04 5.72
N ILE A 357 -16.46 -15.66 4.58
CA ILE A 357 -15.97 -15.24 3.24
C ILE A 357 -16.95 -14.38 2.43
N ALA A 358 -18.12 -14.03 2.99
CA ALA A 358 -19.17 -13.31 2.26
C ALA A 358 -18.63 -12.04 1.57
N GLN A 359 -17.80 -11.25 2.25
CA GLN A 359 -17.27 -10.01 1.69
C GLN A 359 -16.28 -10.23 0.55
N ILE A 360 -15.46 -11.29 0.62
CA ILE A 360 -14.52 -11.62 -0.45
C ILE A 360 -15.31 -12.11 -1.67
N SER A 361 -16.31 -12.96 -1.42
CA SER A 361 -17.24 -13.45 -2.44
C SER A 361 -17.97 -12.30 -3.14
N ASP A 362 -18.61 -11.40 -2.38
CA ASP A 362 -19.35 -10.25 -2.91
C ASP A 362 -18.45 -9.36 -3.78
N PHE A 363 -17.23 -9.09 -3.32
CA PHE A 363 -16.26 -8.33 -4.10
C PHE A 363 -15.89 -9.02 -5.41
N LEU A 364 -15.57 -10.32 -5.39
CA LEU A 364 -15.25 -11.07 -6.60
C LEU A 364 -16.44 -11.11 -7.56
N VAL A 365 -17.65 -11.33 -7.04
CA VAL A 365 -18.89 -11.32 -7.83
C VAL A 365 -19.11 -9.97 -8.52
N ASP A 366 -18.95 -8.85 -7.80
CA ASP A 366 -19.07 -7.51 -8.36
C ASP A 366 -18.00 -7.25 -9.43
N LEU A 367 -16.74 -7.63 -9.15
CA LEU A 367 -15.63 -7.52 -10.09
C LEU A 367 -15.91 -8.28 -11.39
N ILE A 368 -16.30 -9.55 -11.29
CA ILE A 368 -16.60 -10.41 -12.44
C ILE A 368 -17.73 -9.83 -13.30
N GLN A 369 -18.76 -9.25 -12.66
CA GLN A 369 -19.90 -8.66 -13.37
C GLN A 369 -19.51 -7.46 -14.23
N THR A 370 -18.50 -6.68 -13.84
CA THR A 370 -17.99 -5.59 -14.69
C THR A 370 -17.30 -6.11 -15.95
N GLY A 371 -16.84 -7.36 -15.94
CA GLY A 371 -16.18 -8.01 -17.08
C GLY A 371 -14.88 -7.33 -17.50
N PRO A 372 -13.91 -7.13 -16.57
CA PRO A 372 -12.66 -6.46 -16.87
C PRO A 372 -11.84 -7.21 -17.93
N LYS A 373 -11.04 -6.49 -18.70
CA LYS A 373 -10.12 -7.08 -19.67
C LYS A 373 -9.10 -7.95 -18.93
N GLY A 374 -8.79 -9.13 -19.48
CA GLY A 374 -7.84 -10.08 -18.87
C GLY A 374 -8.44 -10.97 -17.76
N LEU A 375 -9.75 -10.91 -17.52
CA LEU A 375 -10.41 -11.74 -16.49
C LEU A 375 -10.15 -13.25 -16.70
N GLY A 376 -10.28 -13.73 -17.94
CA GLY A 376 -10.03 -15.13 -18.32
C GLY A 376 -8.60 -15.55 -17.98
N ASP A 377 -7.63 -14.79 -18.48
CA ASP A 377 -6.21 -15.01 -18.22
C ASP A 377 -5.91 -15.00 -16.72
N ALA A 378 -6.41 -14.02 -15.98
CA ALA A 378 -6.12 -13.89 -14.55
C ALA A 378 -6.63 -15.07 -13.72
N PHE A 379 -7.82 -15.59 -14.02
CA PHE A 379 -8.41 -16.76 -13.34
C PHE A 379 -7.86 -18.12 -13.81
N MET A 380 -7.15 -18.14 -14.93
CA MET A 380 -6.50 -19.33 -15.47
C MET A 380 -4.99 -19.35 -15.30
N HIS A 381 -4.41 -18.25 -14.84
CA HIS A 381 -2.98 -18.11 -14.64
C HIS A 381 -2.47 -19.08 -13.57
N CYS A 382 -1.44 -19.85 -13.90
CA CYS A 382 -0.74 -20.76 -12.99
C CYS A 382 0.70 -20.29 -12.81
N ALA A 383 1.19 -20.22 -11.58
CA ALA A 383 2.62 -20.00 -11.34
C ALA A 383 3.42 -21.27 -11.73
N PRO A 384 4.72 -21.15 -12.06
CA PRO A 384 5.58 -22.30 -12.35
C PRO A 384 5.63 -23.28 -11.17
N GLU A 385 5.85 -24.57 -11.45
CA GLU A 385 5.96 -25.64 -10.43
C GLU A 385 7.03 -25.39 -9.36
N SER A 386 8.03 -24.54 -9.67
CA SER A 386 9.05 -24.10 -8.72
C SER A 386 8.52 -23.15 -7.63
N THR A 387 7.27 -22.70 -7.73
CA THR A 387 6.60 -21.81 -6.76
C THR A 387 5.93 -22.64 -5.66
N ILE A 388 5.70 -22.06 -4.47
CA ILE A 388 5.00 -22.75 -3.36
C ILE A 388 3.66 -23.34 -3.86
N GLY A 389 3.40 -24.61 -3.48
CA GLY A 389 2.51 -25.52 -4.23
C GLY A 389 1.09 -25.05 -4.52
N ASP A 390 0.47 -24.24 -3.69
CA ASP A 390 -0.89 -23.80 -3.96
C ASP A 390 -0.98 -22.74 -5.08
N TYR A 391 0.13 -22.06 -5.40
CA TYR A 391 0.18 -21.08 -6.49
C TYR A 391 0.33 -21.73 -7.87
N THR A 392 0.57 -23.05 -7.93
CA THR A 392 0.71 -23.80 -9.19
C THR A 392 -0.64 -24.19 -9.79
N HIS A 393 -1.72 -24.05 -9.02
CA HIS A 393 -3.09 -24.23 -9.50
C HIS A 393 -3.68 -22.87 -9.87
N SER A 394 -4.53 -22.83 -10.88
CA SER A 394 -5.20 -21.58 -11.26
C SER A 394 -6.25 -21.17 -10.21
N PRO A 395 -6.58 -19.87 -10.10
CA PRO A 395 -7.62 -19.40 -9.18
C PRO A 395 -8.96 -20.12 -9.38
N LEU A 396 -9.37 -20.40 -10.63
CA LEU A 396 -10.61 -21.14 -10.89
C LEU A 396 -10.56 -22.59 -10.34
N VAL A 397 -9.43 -23.28 -10.51
CA VAL A 397 -9.25 -24.65 -9.98
C VAL A 397 -9.30 -24.64 -8.45
N LEU A 398 -8.68 -23.66 -7.81
CA LEU A 398 -8.73 -23.50 -6.35
C LEU A 398 -10.16 -23.29 -5.84
N LEU A 399 -10.98 -22.48 -6.53
CA LEU A 399 -12.39 -22.27 -6.18
C LEU A 399 -13.21 -23.56 -6.35
N ILE A 400 -13.01 -24.32 -7.44
CA ILE A 400 -13.71 -25.60 -7.66
C ILE A 400 -13.36 -26.59 -6.55
N SER A 401 -12.08 -26.72 -6.20
CA SER A 401 -11.63 -27.59 -5.13
C SER A 401 -12.20 -27.16 -3.77
N ALA A 402 -12.18 -25.87 -3.45
CA ALA A 402 -12.76 -25.35 -2.22
C ALA A 402 -14.27 -25.63 -2.12
N LEU A 403 -15.01 -25.50 -3.22
CA LEU A 403 -16.44 -25.81 -3.27
C LEU A 403 -16.74 -27.30 -3.00
N GLN A 404 -15.90 -28.19 -3.53
CA GLN A 404 -16.05 -29.64 -3.38
C GLN A 404 -15.71 -30.08 -1.95
N ASN A 405 -14.71 -29.46 -1.33
CA ASN A 405 -14.19 -29.87 -0.03
C ASN A 405 -14.89 -29.20 1.16
N THR A 406 -15.46 -28.00 0.99
CA THR A 406 -16.12 -27.29 2.09
C THR A 406 -17.42 -27.96 2.52
N GLN A 407 -17.57 -28.12 3.84
CA GLN A 407 -18.79 -28.64 4.48
C GLN A 407 -19.72 -27.53 4.97
N ASP A 408 -19.22 -26.30 5.09
CA ASP A 408 -20.02 -25.16 5.53
C ASP A 408 -20.95 -24.69 4.40
N VAL A 409 -22.26 -24.77 4.61
CA VAL A 409 -23.28 -24.47 3.60
C VAL A 409 -23.19 -23.01 3.12
N VAL A 410 -22.90 -22.08 4.04
CA VAL A 410 -22.79 -20.65 3.72
C VAL A 410 -21.58 -20.40 2.83
N SER A 411 -20.40 -20.90 3.22
CA SER A 411 -19.19 -20.82 2.41
C SER A 411 -19.34 -21.52 1.06
N LYS A 412 -20.01 -22.68 1.04
CA LYS A 412 -20.32 -23.41 -0.19
C LYS A 412 -21.15 -22.57 -1.16
N THR A 413 -22.17 -21.89 -0.64
CA THR A 413 -23.03 -20.99 -1.44
C THR A 413 -22.22 -19.82 -2.01
N ASN A 414 -21.43 -19.17 -1.16
CA ASN A 414 -20.60 -18.03 -1.56
C ASN A 414 -19.57 -18.42 -2.66
N VAL A 415 -18.84 -19.53 -2.49
CA VAL A 415 -17.90 -20.01 -3.52
C VAL A 415 -18.65 -20.36 -4.82
N HIS A 416 -19.81 -21.01 -4.71
CA HIS A 416 -20.62 -21.37 -5.87
C HIS A 416 -21.09 -20.14 -6.64
N ASP A 417 -21.50 -19.08 -5.94
CA ASP A 417 -21.92 -17.82 -6.55
C ASP A 417 -20.78 -17.18 -7.38
N VAL A 418 -19.54 -17.18 -6.87
CA VAL A 418 -18.38 -16.72 -7.63
C VAL A 418 -18.19 -17.54 -8.90
N ILE A 419 -18.24 -18.87 -8.81
CA ILE A 419 -18.06 -19.77 -9.97
C ILE A 419 -19.18 -19.60 -10.99
N ILE A 420 -20.44 -19.48 -10.56
CA ILE A 420 -21.59 -19.20 -11.45
C ILE A 420 -21.36 -17.89 -12.20
N LYS A 421 -20.87 -16.85 -11.53
CA LYS A 421 -20.59 -15.56 -12.17
C LYS A 421 -19.47 -15.65 -13.19
N LEU A 422 -18.43 -16.44 -12.91
CA LEU A 422 -17.38 -16.75 -13.90
C LEU A 422 -17.95 -17.48 -15.12
N ALA A 423 -18.80 -18.50 -14.91
CA ALA A 423 -19.46 -19.24 -15.98
C ALA A 423 -20.42 -18.35 -16.83
N GLY A 424 -21.01 -17.32 -16.22
CA GLY A 424 -21.81 -16.31 -16.91
C GLY A 424 -21.01 -15.19 -17.59
N SER A 425 -19.69 -15.13 -17.36
CA SER A 425 -18.84 -14.05 -17.90
C SER A 425 -18.53 -14.24 -19.38
N LYS A 426 -18.08 -13.16 -20.04
CA LYS A 426 -17.63 -13.21 -21.45
C LYS A 426 -16.38 -14.08 -21.64
N SER A 427 -15.57 -14.25 -20.60
CA SER A 427 -14.35 -15.08 -20.61
C SER A 427 -14.60 -16.54 -20.25
N ALA A 428 -15.84 -16.95 -19.98
CA ALA A 428 -16.13 -18.32 -19.53
C ALA A 428 -15.67 -19.40 -20.52
N ILE A 429 -15.82 -19.14 -21.82
CA ILE A 429 -15.41 -20.10 -22.85
C ILE A 429 -13.88 -20.24 -22.93
N GLU A 430 -13.17 -19.13 -22.79
CA GLU A 430 -11.71 -19.13 -22.70
C GLU A 430 -11.23 -19.91 -21.48
N MET A 431 -11.83 -19.64 -20.30
CA MET A 431 -11.50 -20.38 -19.07
C MET A 431 -11.75 -21.87 -19.24
N LEU A 432 -12.90 -22.26 -19.81
CA LEU A 432 -13.26 -23.65 -20.06
C LEU A 432 -12.20 -24.40 -20.87
N PHE A 433 -11.66 -23.77 -21.91
CA PHE A 433 -10.67 -24.42 -22.78
C PHE A 433 -9.28 -24.53 -22.16
N SER A 434 -9.02 -23.80 -21.07
CA SER A 434 -7.81 -23.91 -20.27
C SER A 434 -7.93 -24.93 -19.15
N LEU A 435 -9.13 -25.46 -18.87
CA LEU A 435 -9.37 -26.52 -17.91
C LEU A 435 -9.21 -27.91 -18.55
N SER A 436 -8.89 -28.90 -17.71
CA SER A 436 -8.83 -30.32 -18.05
C SER A 436 -9.54 -31.17 -16.99
N GLY A 437 -9.74 -32.46 -17.26
CA GLY A 437 -10.20 -33.42 -16.26
C GLY A 437 -11.56 -33.09 -15.62
N ASP A 438 -11.67 -33.35 -14.33
CA ASP A 438 -12.90 -33.20 -13.55
C ASP A 438 -13.30 -31.73 -13.40
N GLU A 439 -12.34 -30.81 -13.35
CA GLU A 439 -12.58 -29.37 -13.27
C GLU A 439 -13.28 -28.86 -14.54
N LYS A 440 -12.85 -29.35 -15.72
CA LYS A 440 -13.50 -29.04 -17.00
C LYS A 440 -14.95 -29.53 -17.00
N LEU A 441 -15.18 -30.78 -16.58
CA LEU A 441 -16.52 -31.37 -16.53
C LEU A 441 -17.44 -30.61 -15.56
N PHE A 442 -16.92 -30.24 -14.39
CA PHE A 442 -17.62 -29.44 -13.41
C PHE A 442 -18.05 -28.09 -14.00
N PHE A 443 -17.12 -27.37 -14.64
CA PHE A 443 -17.39 -26.06 -15.21
C PHE A 443 -18.37 -26.10 -16.40
N ILE A 444 -18.33 -27.17 -17.22
CA ILE A 444 -19.37 -27.42 -18.25
C ILE A 444 -20.75 -27.59 -17.59
N GLY A 445 -20.81 -28.27 -16.44
CA GLY A 445 -22.05 -28.40 -15.66
C GLY A 445 -22.64 -27.05 -15.25
N GLU A 446 -21.79 -26.11 -14.81
CA GLU A 446 -22.21 -24.75 -14.47
C GLU A 446 -22.62 -23.95 -15.72
N LEU A 447 -21.87 -24.05 -16.82
CA LEU A 447 -22.23 -23.45 -18.11
C LEU A 447 -23.59 -23.96 -18.62
N LYS A 448 -23.87 -25.25 -18.46
CA LYS A 448 -25.17 -25.86 -18.81
C LYS A 448 -26.30 -25.18 -18.05
N LYS A 449 -26.14 -24.93 -16.76
CA LYS A 449 -27.15 -24.26 -15.92
C LYS A 449 -27.32 -22.79 -16.32
N VAL A 450 -26.22 -22.05 -16.45
CA VAL A 450 -26.26 -20.61 -16.72
C VAL A 450 -26.81 -20.29 -18.12
N HIS A 451 -26.40 -21.06 -19.14
CA HIS A 451 -26.76 -20.79 -20.54
C HIS A 451 -27.82 -21.75 -21.11
N SER A 452 -28.39 -22.62 -20.27
CA SER A 452 -29.39 -23.63 -20.69
C SER A 452 -28.92 -24.48 -21.88
N LEU A 453 -27.68 -24.98 -21.82
CA LEU A 453 -27.08 -25.74 -22.92
C LEU A 453 -27.80 -27.09 -23.14
N THR A 454 -27.96 -27.46 -24.41
CA THR A 454 -28.47 -28.77 -24.81
C THR A 454 -27.43 -29.87 -24.59
N ASP A 455 -27.87 -31.12 -24.46
CA ASP A 455 -26.95 -32.25 -24.28
C ASP A 455 -25.97 -32.39 -25.44
N LYS A 456 -26.40 -32.07 -26.68
CA LYS A 456 -25.48 -32.03 -27.84
C LYS A 456 -24.36 -31.01 -27.68
N GLN A 457 -24.66 -29.83 -27.12
CA GLN A 457 -23.66 -28.80 -26.86
C GLN A 457 -22.73 -29.20 -25.72
N VAL A 458 -23.26 -29.85 -24.68
CA VAL A 458 -22.48 -30.38 -23.56
C VAL A 458 -21.50 -31.46 -24.03
N THR A 459 -21.95 -32.42 -24.83
CA THR A 459 -21.10 -33.46 -25.43
C THR A 459 -20.00 -32.82 -26.28
N TRP A 460 -20.36 -31.85 -27.14
CA TRP A 460 -19.38 -31.13 -27.94
C TRP A 460 -18.32 -30.41 -27.10
N LEU A 461 -18.71 -29.67 -26.04
CA LEU A 461 -17.76 -29.00 -25.15
C LEU A 461 -16.85 -29.98 -24.40
N THR A 462 -17.36 -31.17 -24.10
CA THR A 462 -16.60 -32.22 -23.41
C THR A 462 -15.54 -32.81 -24.34
N GLU A 463 -15.93 -33.15 -25.57
CA GLU A 463 -15.07 -33.79 -26.59
C GLU A 463 -14.08 -32.83 -27.26
N THR A 464 -14.32 -31.53 -27.18
CA THR A 464 -13.46 -30.54 -27.84
C THR A 464 -12.21 -30.26 -27.01
N ASP A 465 -11.06 -30.67 -27.54
CA ASP A 465 -9.74 -30.35 -26.99
C ASP A 465 -9.26 -28.96 -27.44
N SER A 466 -8.54 -28.27 -26.55
CA SER A 466 -8.03 -26.91 -26.77
C SER A 466 -7.11 -26.79 -28.00
N LYS A 467 -6.41 -27.88 -28.37
CA LYS A 467 -5.53 -27.97 -29.54
C LYS A 467 -6.29 -27.99 -30.87
N THR A 468 -7.46 -28.62 -30.91
CA THR A 468 -8.30 -28.78 -32.12
C THR A 468 -8.96 -27.48 -32.55
N LEU A 469 -9.31 -26.60 -31.60
CA LEU A 469 -9.93 -25.30 -31.89
C LEU A 469 -8.91 -24.21 -32.27
N LYS A 470 -7.69 -24.22 -31.71
CA LYS A 470 -6.62 -23.30 -32.14
C LYS A 470 -6.25 -23.47 -33.62
N ALA A 471 -6.49 -24.66 -34.20
CA ALA A 471 -6.29 -24.95 -35.61
C ALA A 471 -7.47 -24.55 -36.50
N SER A 472 -8.68 -24.41 -35.95
CA SER A 472 -9.84 -23.90 -36.68
C SER A 472 -9.89 -22.38 -36.54
N SER A 473 -9.58 -21.64 -37.60
CA SER A 473 -9.57 -20.16 -37.67
C SER A 473 -10.94 -19.48 -37.45
N ALA A 474 -11.95 -20.19 -36.95
CA ALA A 474 -13.23 -19.62 -36.59
C ALA A 474 -13.11 -19.00 -35.19
N SER A 475 -12.99 -17.67 -35.13
CA SER A 475 -13.13 -16.92 -33.90
C SER A 475 -14.48 -17.27 -33.26
N LEU A 476 -14.48 -18.10 -32.22
CA LEU A 476 -15.60 -18.22 -31.31
C LEU A 476 -15.68 -16.89 -30.56
N ASP A 477 -16.31 -15.90 -31.20
CA ASP A 477 -16.63 -14.63 -30.59
C ASP A 477 -17.42 -14.95 -29.31
N SER A 478 -17.02 -14.40 -28.16
CA SER A 478 -17.75 -14.50 -26.88
C SER A 478 -19.27 -14.26 -27.01
N ARG A 479 -19.69 -13.60 -28.10
CA ARG A 479 -21.08 -13.44 -28.54
C ARG A 479 -21.78 -14.72 -29.02
N PHE A 480 -21.07 -15.82 -29.24
CA PHE A 480 -21.62 -17.10 -29.73
C PHE A 480 -22.67 -17.69 -28.78
N PHE A 481 -22.47 -17.51 -27.47
CA PHE A 481 -23.46 -17.89 -26.45
C PHE A 481 -24.33 -16.71 -26.00
N LEU A 482 -23.77 -15.50 -25.93
CA LEU A 482 -24.45 -14.32 -25.37
C LEU A 482 -25.45 -13.66 -26.35
N GLY A 483 -25.33 -13.87 -27.67
CA GLY A 483 -26.12 -13.18 -28.69
C GLY A 483 -27.48 -13.83 -29.03
N LYS A 484 -27.75 -15.07 -28.60
CA LYS A 484 -28.93 -15.83 -29.07
C LYS A 484 -30.19 -15.72 -28.21
N ASN A 485 -30.16 -15.03 -27.07
CA ASN A 485 -31.35 -14.86 -26.23
C ASN A 485 -32.18 -13.61 -26.51
N SER A 486 -31.83 -12.78 -27.51
CA SER A 486 -32.60 -11.55 -27.82
C SER A 486 -33.33 -11.53 -29.17
N ARG A 487 -33.19 -12.53 -30.05
CA ARG A 487 -33.95 -12.58 -31.31
C ARG A 487 -34.36 -14.00 -31.73
N CYS A 488 -35.67 -14.24 -31.62
CA CYS A 488 -36.54 -15.05 -32.46
C CYS A 488 -36.21 -16.54 -32.73
N LYS A 489 -37.27 -17.34 -32.53
CA LYS A 489 -37.56 -18.66 -33.09
C LYS A 489 -36.92 -18.94 -34.47
N GLY A 490 -36.21 -20.06 -34.62
CA GLY A 490 -35.93 -20.69 -35.92
C GLY A 490 -34.59 -21.45 -36.01
N PRO A 491 -34.52 -22.60 -36.72
CA PRO A 491 -33.38 -23.52 -36.70
C PRO A 491 -32.24 -23.08 -37.65
N HIS A 492 -31.19 -23.92 -37.71
CA HIS A 492 -30.03 -23.93 -38.62
C HIS A 492 -28.67 -23.82 -37.89
N PHE A 493 -28.37 -24.88 -37.13
CA PHE A 493 -27.04 -25.49 -37.19
C PHE A 493 -27.01 -26.36 -38.46
N PHE A 494 -25.84 -26.46 -39.12
CA PHE A 494 -25.55 -27.23 -40.34
C PHE A 494 -25.90 -26.55 -41.68
N ALA A 495 -24.90 -25.88 -42.26
CA ALA A 495 -24.65 -25.98 -43.70
C ALA A 495 -23.38 -26.82 -43.88
N THR A 496 -23.54 -27.98 -44.50
CA THR A 496 -22.50 -28.85 -45.03
C THR A 496 -21.57 -28.06 -45.96
N PHE A 497 -20.26 -28.16 -45.74
CA PHE A 497 -19.27 -27.69 -46.71
C PHE A 497 -19.38 -28.53 -48.01
N PRO A 498 -19.38 -27.92 -49.20
CA PRO A 498 -19.11 -28.68 -50.41
C PRO A 498 -17.64 -29.15 -50.40
N PRO A 499 -17.33 -30.30 -51.02
CA PRO A 499 -15.99 -30.86 -51.00
C PRO A 499 -15.00 -29.96 -51.76
N ILE A 500 -13.80 -29.88 -51.22
CA ILE A 500 -12.63 -29.21 -51.82
C ILE A 500 -12.40 -29.78 -53.23
N PRO A 501 -12.37 -28.97 -54.30
CA PRO A 501 -11.90 -29.43 -55.59
C PRO A 501 -10.39 -29.67 -55.51
N LYS A 502 -9.96 -30.83 -55.99
CA LYS A 502 -8.54 -31.15 -56.19
C LYS A 502 -7.91 -30.20 -57.21
N ALA A 503 -6.59 -30.04 -57.04
CA ALA A 503 -5.71 -29.18 -57.81
C ALA A 503 -5.89 -29.27 -59.33
N ASP A 504 -5.81 -28.11 -59.99
CA ASP A 504 -5.21 -28.00 -61.31
C ASP A 504 -4.40 -26.71 -61.42
N GLU A 505 -3.29 -26.87 -62.13
CA GLU A 505 -2.22 -25.92 -62.40
C GLU A 505 -2.72 -24.66 -63.13
N GLN A 506 -2.21 -23.48 -62.78
CA GLN A 506 -1.66 -22.57 -63.79
C GLN A 506 -0.79 -21.45 -63.20
N LYS A 507 0.47 -21.54 -63.63
CA LYS A 507 1.59 -20.60 -63.75
C LYS A 507 1.33 -19.09 -63.78
N ASN A 508 2.45 -18.42 -63.47
CA ASN A 508 2.93 -17.07 -63.84
C ASN A 508 2.68 -15.99 -62.78
N SER A 509 3.62 -15.11 -62.43
CA SER A 509 5.04 -14.92 -62.76
C SER A 509 5.47 -13.58 -62.12
N TYR A 510 6.79 -13.40 -61.93
CA TYR A 510 7.53 -12.14 -61.63
C TYR A 510 7.50 -11.67 -60.16
N SER A 511 8.60 -11.85 -59.41
CA SER A 511 9.90 -11.11 -59.40
C SER A 511 9.79 -9.85 -58.53
N LYS A 512 10.78 -9.43 -57.73
CA LYS A 512 12.19 -9.78 -57.54
C LYS A 512 12.63 -8.93 -56.33
N GLU A 513 13.62 -9.41 -55.58
CA GLU A 513 14.71 -8.61 -54.95
C GLU A 513 14.29 -7.61 -53.84
N ASP A 514 14.99 -7.46 -52.70
CA ASP A 514 16.36 -7.77 -52.34
C ASP A 514 16.51 -7.71 -50.80
N SER A 515 17.18 -8.71 -50.20
CA SER A 515 18.50 -8.61 -49.54
C SER A 515 18.50 -8.01 -48.12
N TYR A 516 18.68 -8.84 -47.09
CA TYR A 516 19.95 -9.07 -46.36
C TYR A 516 20.42 -7.90 -45.49
N GLN A 517 20.47 -8.11 -44.17
CA GLN A 517 21.75 -8.22 -43.45
C GLN A 517 21.55 -8.68 -42.00
N ARG A 518 22.26 -9.76 -41.66
CA ARG A 518 22.62 -10.15 -40.29
C ARG A 518 23.81 -9.28 -39.85
N HIS A 519 23.90 -9.00 -38.55
CA HIS A 519 25.19 -9.01 -37.86
C HIS A 519 25.02 -9.55 -36.44
N ASP A 520 25.78 -10.60 -36.17
CA ASP A 520 26.17 -11.12 -34.85
C ASP A 520 27.05 -10.11 -34.10
N ASP A 521 26.98 -10.14 -32.77
CA ASP A 521 28.11 -10.36 -31.82
C ASP A 521 27.61 -10.03 -30.39
N ARG A 522 27.56 -11.01 -29.46
CA ARG A 522 28.59 -11.33 -28.44
C ARG A 522 28.89 -10.15 -27.49
N GLU A 523 29.11 -10.26 -26.18
CA GLU A 523 29.08 -11.28 -25.13
C GLU A 523 29.60 -10.53 -23.85
N VAL A 524 29.26 -11.01 -22.65
CA VAL A 524 29.95 -10.81 -21.33
C VAL A 524 29.84 -9.46 -20.58
N SER A 525 29.25 -9.48 -19.37
CA SER A 525 29.98 -9.35 -18.08
C SER A 525 29.06 -9.36 -16.86
N PHE A 526 29.22 -10.38 -16.01
CA PHE A 526 28.79 -10.43 -14.61
C PHE A 526 29.55 -9.41 -13.74
N GLY A 527 28.98 -8.96 -12.61
CA GLY A 527 29.74 -8.19 -11.62
C GLY A 527 28.97 -7.65 -10.40
N CYS A 528 28.91 -8.48 -9.36
CA CYS A 528 28.99 -8.17 -7.92
C CYS A 528 27.90 -7.40 -7.13
N CYS A 529 27.44 -8.11 -6.09
CA CYS A 529 26.77 -7.69 -4.87
C CYS A 529 27.57 -6.72 -3.99
N SER A 530 26.89 -5.88 -3.21
CA SER A 530 27.09 -5.74 -1.75
C SER A 530 26.19 -4.65 -1.11
N LEU A 531 25.46 -5.07 -0.07
CA LEU A 531 24.86 -4.36 1.09
C LEU A 531 23.81 -3.25 0.87
#